data_AF-A0A7K2MSD3-F1
#
_entry.id   AF-A0A7K2MSD3-F1
#
_cell.length_a   1.000
_cell.length_b   1.000
_cell.length_c   1.000
_cell.angle_alpha   90.00
_cell.angle_beta   90.00
_cell.angle_gamma   90.00
#
_symmetry.space_group_name_H-M   'P 1'
#
loop_
_entity.id
_entity.type
_entity.pdbx_description
1 polymer ?
#
loop_
_entity_poly.entity_id
_entity_poly.type
_entity_poly.pdbx_seq_one_letter_code
_entity_poly.pdbx_strand_id
1 'polypeptide(L)'
;VVLVDSGTALGGQYWRHPPEHARAAVPTDDLHHGLRAYRALCRVLTAHRAAGRLDLRLEHHAWSAVREGDGFAVHVVDRRAAPRETAGVLRAPRLLVATGAYDRQLPFPGWDLPGVLTAGGLQALLKGGGVAAGTRVALGGT
;
A
#
# COMPACT_ATOMS: atom_id res chain seq x y z
N VAL A 1 -14.96 11.10 7.35
CA VAL A 1 -13.92 10.96 6.30
C VAL A 1 -13.95 9.53 5.79
N VAL A 2 -13.79 9.31 4.49
CA VAL A 2 -13.58 7.96 3.93
C VAL A 2 -12.11 7.85 3.54
N LEU A 3 -11.41 6.83 4.05
CA LEU A 3 -10.05 6.49 3.65
C LEU A 3 -10.09 5.18 2.87
N VAL A 4 -9.60 5.21 1.64
CA VAL A 4 -9.56 4.07 0.71
C VAL A 4 -8.10 3.67 0.50
N ASP A 5 -7.81 2.38 0.64
CA ASP A 5 -6.49 1.81 0.37
C ASP A 5 -6.66 0.44 -0.31
N SER A 6 -5.81 0.15 -1.29
CA SER A 6 -5.78 -1.15 -1.98
C SER A 6 -5.13 -2.26 -1.16
N GLY A 7 -4.34 -1.91 -0.14
CA GLY A 7 -3.65 -2.85 0.72
C GLY A 7 -4.60 -3.57 1.68
N THR A 8 -4.18 -4.76 2.11
CA THR A 8 -4.83 -5.52 3.18
C THR A 8 -4.59 -4.93 4.57
N ALA A 9 -3.67 -3.97 4.68
CA ALA A 9 -3.34 -3.26 5.91
C ALA A 9 -2.81 -1.85 5.64
N LEU A 10 -2.88 -1.01 6.67
CA LEU A 10 -2.27 0.32 6.68
C LEU A 10 -0.73 0.23 6.62
N GLY A 11 -0.11 1.30 6.13
CA GLY A 11 1.35 1.48 6.17
C GLY A 11 1.99 1.72 4.80
N GLY A 12 1.27 1.44 3.71
CA GLY A 12 1.75 1.63 2.34
C GLY A 12 3.06 0.86 2.08
N GLN A 13 3.97 1.48 1.31
CA GLN A 13 5.27 0.87 0.98
C GLN A 13 6.31 1.01 2.09
N TYR A 14 6.15 2.00 2.98
CA TYR A 14 7.15 2.32 4.00
C TYR A 14 7.07 1.37 5.20
N TRP A 15 5.87 1.21 5.77
CA TRP A 15 5.57 0.23 6.82
C TRP A 15 4.84 -0.99 6.24
N ARG A 16 5.38 -1.53 5.14
CA ARG A 16 4.80 -2.69 4.46
C ARG A 16 4.84 -3.92 5.38
N HIS A 17 3.70 -4.52 5.64
CA HIS A 17 3.61 -5.75 6.42
C HIS A 17 3.35 -6.97 5.54
N PRO A 18 3.76 -8.17 5.99
CA PRO A 18 3.30 -9.41 5.42
C PRO A 18 1.76 -9.53 5.47
N PRO A 19 1.18 -10.38 4.60
CA PRO A 19 -0.22 -10.75 4.68
C PRO A 19 -0.55 -11.28 6.09
N GLU A 20 -1.78 -11.04 6.57
CA GLU A 20 -2.18 -11.36 7.95
C GLU A 20 -1.84 -12.80 8.35
N HIS A 21 -2.13 -13.77 7.49
CA HIS A 21 -1.86 -15.19 7.73
C HIS A 21 -0.36 -15.53 7.88
N ALA A 22 0.55 -14.69 7.37
CA ALA A 22 1.99 -14.91 7.40
C ALA A 22 2.72 -14.02 8.43
N ARG A 23 2.02 -13.07 9.08
CA ARG A 23 2.65 -12.07 9.96
C ARG A 23 3.41 -12.65 11.15
N ALA A 24 2.93 -13.76 11.71
CA ALA A 24 3.59 -14.42 12.84
C ALA A 24 4.87 -15.16 12.41
N ALA A 25 4.94 -15.61 11.15
CA ALA A 25 6.05 -16.39 10.62
C ALA A 25 7.16 -15.52 10.02
N VAL A 26 6.84 -14.29 9.61
CA VAL A 26 7.79 -13.35 8.99
C VAL A 26 8.10 -12.22 9.98
N PRO A 27 9.20 -12.32 10.75
CA PRO A 27 9.60 -11.25 11.65
C PRO A 27 10.00 -10.01 10.84
N THR A 28 9.30 -8.90 11.06
CA THR A 28 9.57 -7.64 10.34
C THR A 28 9.86 -6.45 11.26
N ASP A 29 9.86 -6.65 12.58
CA ASP A 29 10.03 -5.56 13.54
C ASP A 29 11.34 -4.79 13.33
N ASP A 30 12.44 -5.49 13.02
CA ASP A 30 13.74 -4.88 12.75
C ASP A 30 13.87 -4.32 11.32
N LEU A 31 12.88 -4.57 10.46
CA LEU A 31 12.85 -4.07 9.08
C LEU A 31 12.16 -2.70 8.95
N HIS A 32 11.53 -2.21 10.03
CA HIS A 32 10.71 -0.99 10.00
C HIS A 32 11.37 0.18 10.73
N HIS A 33 11.82 1.16 9.94
CA HIS A 33 12.18 2.46 10.50
C HIS A 33 10.94 3.21 11.00
N GLY A 34 11.05 3.84 12.17
CA GLY A 34 9.97 4.69 12.70
C GLY A 34 8.71 3.94 13.15
N LEU A 35 8.82 2.67 13.55
CA LEU A 35 7.68 1.84 13.96
C LEU A 35 6.83 2.44 15.10
N ARG A 36 7.44 3.27 15.97
CA ARG A 36 6.71 4.03 17.01
C ARG A 36 5.70 5.01 16.40
N ALA A 37 6.10 5.72 15.35
CA ALA A 37 5.24 6.69 14.65
C ALA A 37 4.08 5.97 13.94
N TYR A 38 4.38 4.87 13.23
CA TYR A 38 3.36 4.00 12.64
C TYR A 38 2.30 3.57 13.66
N ARG A 39 2.75 2.99 14.79
CA ARG A 39 1.85 2.51 15.86
C ARG A 39 1.00 3.65 16.44
N ALA A 40 1.53 4.88 16.51
CA ALA A 40 0.77 6.05 16.95
C ALA A 40 -0.30 6.45 15.92
N LEU A 41 0.04 6.50 14.62
CA LEU A 41 -0.91 6.79 13.55
C LEU A 41 -2.04 5.76 13.48
N CYS A 42 -1.71 4.46 13.57
CA CYS A 42 -2.72 3.41 13.63
C CYS A 42 -3.68 3.58 14.80
N ARG A 43 -3.18 3.95 15.99
CA ARG A 43 -4.03 4.23 17.16
C ARG A 43 -5.01 5.38 16.91
N VAL A 44 -4.55 6.45 16.25
CA VAL A 44 -5.42 7.59 15.87
C VAL A 44 -6.52 7.15 14.91
N LEU A 45 -6.16 6.39 13.87
CA LEU A 45 -7.13 5.88 12.89
C LEU A 45 -8.16 4.94 13.54
N THR A 46 -7.72 4.03 14.41
CA THR A 46 -8.60 3.15 15.17
C THR A 46 -9.57 3.94 16.05
N ALA A 47 -9.08 4.97 16.75
CA ALA A 47 -9.93 5.82 17.58
C ALA A 47 -10.97 6.59 16.75
N HIS A 48 -10.59 7.11 15.58
CA HIS A 48 -11.52 7.78 14.67
C HIS A 48 -12.57 6.84 14.08
N ARG A 49 -12.19 5.59 13.79
CA ARG A 49 -13.13 4.56 13.34
C ARG A 49 -14.13 4.21 14.44
N ALA A 50 -13.64 3.96 15.66
CA ALA A 50 -14.50 3.65 16.81
C ALA A 50 -15.49 4.78 17.13
N ALA A 51 -15.09 6.03 16.92
CA ALA A 51 -15.95 7.20 17.11
C ALA A 51 -16.83 7.56 15.88
N GLY A 52 -16.87 6.73 14.84
CA GLY A 52 -17.67 6.96 13.63
C GLY A 52 -17.21 8.12 12.74
N ARG A 53 -16.01 8.68 12.97
CA ARG A 53 -15.45 9.81 12.20
C ARG A 53 -14.72 9.36 10.93
N LEU A 54 -14.32 8.09 10.87
CA LEU A 54 -13.57 7.49 9.77
C LEU A 54 -14.26 6.20 9.27
N ASP A 55 -14.60 6.18 7.99
CA ASP A 55 -14.91 4.96 7.24
C ASP A 55 -13.61 4.50 6.55
N LEU A 56 -13.01 3.43 7.08
CA LEU A 56 -11.78 2.85 6.55
C LEU A 56 -12.09 1.67 5.64
N ARG A 57 -11.74 1.78 4.36
CA ARG A 57 -11.97 0.76 3.33
C ARG A 57 -10.63 0.25 2.78
N LEU A 58 -10.14 -0.82 3.40
CA LEU A 58 -8.99 -1.60 2.91
C LEU A 58 -9.42 -2.52 1.78
N GLU A 59 -8.46 -2.96 0.96
CA GLU A 59 -8.69 -3.80 -0.23
C GLU A 59 -9.70 -3.19 -1.22
N HIS A 60 -9.76 -1.85 -1.26
CA HIS A 60 -10.56 -1.10 -2.22
C HIS A 60 -9.65 -0.35 -3.18
N HIS A 61 -9.82 -0.60 -4.47
CA HIS A 61 -9.03 0.04 -5.52
C HIS A 61 -9.80 1.21 -6.12
N ALA A 62 -9.29 2.43 -5.96
CA ALA A 62 -9.74 3.56 -6.74
C ALA A 62 -9.12 3.49 -8.14
N TRP A 63 -9.95 3.47 -9.18
CA TRP A 63 -9.47 3.40 -10.58
C TRP A 63 -9.75 4.69 -11.37
N SER A 64 -10.68 5.52 -10.89
CA SER A 64 -10.97 6.84 -11.49
C SER A 64 -11.47 7.82 -10.43
N ALA A 65 -11.11 9.09 -10.60
CA ALA A 65 -11.64 10.21 -9.84
C ALA A 65 -12.00 11.33 -10.82
N VAL A 66 -13.26 11.76 -10.80
CA VAL A 66 -13.78 12.81 -11.68
C VAL A 66 -14.40 13.92 -10.84
N ARG A 67 -14.32 15.16 -11.33
CA ARG A 67 -15.05 16.28 -10.74
C ARG A 67 -16.53 16.11 -11.07
N GLU A 68 -17.38 16.22 -10.05
CA GLU A 68 -18.83 16.15 -10.18
C GLU A 68 -19.43 17.33 -9.42
N GLY A 69 -19.93 18.34 -10.15
CA GLY A 69 -20.31 19.63 -9.59
C GLY A 69 -19.18 20.26 -8.75
N ASP A 70 -19.51 20.59 -7.50
CA ASP A 70 -18.59 21.24 -6.55
C ASP A 70 -17.68 20.24 -5.80
N GLY A 71 -17.84 18.94 -6.09
CA GLY A 71 -17.14 17.85 -5.43
C GLY A 71 -16.49 16.86 -6.41
N PHE A 72 -16.31 15.63 -5.93
CA PHE A 72 -15.66 14.54 -6.64
C PHE A 72 -16.47 13.26 -6.53
N ALA A 73 -16.51 12.51 -7.63
CA ALA A 73 -16.91 11.12 -7.66
C ALA A 73 -15.66 10.24 -7.84
N VAL A 74 -15.40 9.35 -6.89
CA VAL A 74 -14.29 8.39 -6.93
C VAL A 74 -14.86 7.01 -7.16
N HIS A 75 -14.51 6.41 -8.28
CA HIS A 75 -14.91 5.06 -8.63
C HIS A 75 -13.97 4.06 -7.98
N VAL A 76 -14.53 3.16 -7.19
CA VAL A 76 -13.80 2.16 -6.41
C VAL A 76 -14.28 0.76 -6.74
N VAL A 77 -13.41 -0.22 -6.53
CA VAL A 77 -13.75 -1.65 -6.59
C VAL A 77 -13.35 -2.28 -5.26
N ASP A 78 -14.31 -2.90 -4.58
CA ASP A 78 -14.09 -3.74 -3.40
C ASP A 78 -13.60 -5.12 -3.84
N ARG A 79 -12.41 -5.52 -3.36
CA ARG A 79 -11.76 -6.80 -3.70
C ARG A 79 -11.54 -7.71 -2.49
N ARG A 80 -12.19 -7.44 -1.35
CA ARG A 80 -12.04 -8.23 -0.11
C ARG A 80 -12.40 -9.71 -0.24
N ALA A 81 -13.25 -10.05 -1.21
CA ALA A 81 -13.80 -11.40 -1.40
C ALA A 81 -13.47 -11.96 -2.79
N ALA A 82 -12.20 -11.94 -3.18
CA ALA A 82 -11.74 -12.51 -4.46
C ALA A 82 -12.29 -13.94 -4.68
N PRO A 83 -12.79 -14.26 -5.90
CA PRO A 83 -12.71 -13.48 -7.14
C PRO A 83 -13.87 -12.47 -7.32
N ARG A 84 -14.76 -12.30 -6.34
CA ARG A 84 -15.86 -11.34 -6.45
C ARG A 84 -15.33 -9.92 -6.31
N GLU A 85 -15.72 -9.08 -7.26
CA GLU A 85 -15.41 -7.66 -7.27
C GLU A 85 -16.71 -6.87 -7.29
N THR A 86 -16.84 -5.90 -6.37
CA THR A 86 -18.02 -5.04 -6.32
C THR A 86 -17.61 -3.61 -6.65
N ALA A 87 -18.11 -3.08 -7.76
CA ALA A 87 -17.92 -1.69 -8.13
C ALA A 87 -18.78 -0.77 -7.26
N GLY A 88 -18.26 0.41 -6.93
CA GLY A 88 -18.96 1.44 -6.19
C GLY A 88 -18.47 2.84 -6.53
N VAL A 89 -19.22 3.84 -6.08
CA VAL A 89 -18.86 5.26 -6.26
C VAL A 89 -18.93 5.95 -4.90
N LEU A 90 -17.83 6.61 -4.54
CA LEU A 90 -17.73 7.47 -3.37
C LEU A 90 -17.86 8.92 -3.80
N ARG A 91 -18.75 9.69 -3.16
CA ARG A 91 -18.92 11.11 -3.43
C ARG A 91 -18.45 11.93 -2.25
N ALA A 92 -17.62 12.94 -2.51
CA ALA A 92 -17.09 13.81 -1.46
C ALA A 92 -16.84 15.25 -1.99
N PRO A 93 -17.05 16.28 -1.16
CA PRO A 93 -16.80 17.67 -1.55
C PRO A 93 -15.29 18.02 -1.65
N ARG A 94 -14.43 17.16 -1.11
CA ARG A 94 -12.97 17.31 -1.08
C ARG A 94 -12.32 15.95 -1.30
N LEU A 95 -11.23 15.94 -2.05
CA LEU A 95 -10.43 14.75 -2.36
C LEU A 95 -8.96 15.03 -2.04
N LEU A 96 -8.35 14.17 -1.22
CA LEU A 96 -6.92 14.12 -0.99
C LEU A 96 -6.36 12.88 -1.69
N VAL A 97 -5.42 13.07 -2.60
CA VAL A 97 -4.73 11.97 -3.30
C VAL A 97 -3.39 11.73 -2.62
N ALA A 98 -3.22 10.52 -2.08
CA ALA A 98 -2.02 10.09 -1.37
C ALA A 98 -1.58 8.69 -1.81
N THR A 99 -1.59 8.43 -3.12
CA THR A 99 -1.31 7.11 -3.73
C THR A 99 0.17 6.72 -3.74
N GLY A 100 1.05 7.55 -3.16
CA GLY A 100 2.48 7.32 -3.13
C GLY A 100 3.15 7.50 -4.50
N ALA A 101 4.29 6.83 -4.66
CA ALA A 101 5.08 6.79 -5.88
C ALA A 101 5.55 5.35 -6.14
N TYR A 102 5.98 5.07 -7.37
CA TYR A 102 6.56 3.78 -7.77
C TYR A 102 7.99 3.98 -8.23
N ASP A 103 8.78 2.91 -8.14
CA ASP A 103 10.17 2.94 -8.61
C ASP A 103 10.22 3.09 -10.13
N ARG A 104 11.07 3.99 -10.60
CA ARG A 104 11.36 4.12 -12.03
C ARG A 104 12.44 3.12 -12.42
N GLN A 105 12.09 2.18 -13.29
CA GLN A 105 13.06 1.27 -13.90
C GLN A 105 13.75 1.97 -15.08
N LEU A 106 15.09 1.97 -15.08
CA LEU A 106 15.89 2.58 -16.14
C LEU A 106 16.26 1.52 -17.18
N PRO A 107 16.05 1.77 -18.49
CA PRO A 107 16.42 0.82 -19.53
C PRO A 107 17.94 0.83 -19.74
N PHE A 108 18.57 -0.34 -19.66
CA PHE A 108 19.97 -0.59 -20.02
C PHE A 108 20.11 -2.05 -20.47
N PRO A 109 21.09 -2.43 -21.31
CA PRO A 109 21.22 -3.83 -21.76
C PRO A 109 21.22 -4.83 -20.59
N GLY A 110 20.27 -5.78 -20.61
CA GLY A 110 20.09 -6.77 -19.54
C GLY A 110 19.20 -6.36 -18.36
N TRP A 111 18.55 -5.19 -18.41
CA TRP A 111 17.65 -4.70 -17.35
C TRP A 111 16.41 -5.58 -17.09
N ASP A 112 16.10 -6.48 -18.01
CA ASP A 112 14.97 -7.42 -18.01
C ASP A 112 15.36 -8.85 -17.59
N LEU A 113 16.64 -9.09 -17.29
CA LEU A 113 17.10 -10.41 -16.87
C LEU A 113 16.60 -10.79 -15.46
N PRO A 114 16.37 -12.10 -15.20
CA PRO A 114 16.06 -12.57 -13.85
C PRO A 114 17.11 -12.12 -12.83
N GLY A 115 16.64 -11.58 -11.71
CA GLY A 115 17.50 -11.06 -10.64
C GLY A 115 17.73 -9.54 -10.72
N VAL A 116 17.35 -8.87 -11.81
CA VAL A 116 17.30 -7.40 -11.85
C VAL A 116 15.99 -6.93 -11.24
N LEU A 117 16.07 -6.25 -10.09
CA LEU A 117 14.93 -5.77 -9.32
C LEU A 117 15.11 -4.29 -8.99
N THR A 118 13.99 -3.57 -8.86
CA THR A 118 14.03 -2.22 -8.27
C THR A 118 14.32 -2.31 -6.77
N ALA A 119 14.85 -1.24 -6.18
CA ALA A 119 15.13 -1.20 -4.75
C ALA A 119 13.87 -1.44 -3.89
N GLY A 120 12.74 -0.84 -4.28
CA GLY A 120 11.44 -1.08 -3.68
C GLY A 120 10.92 -2.51 -3.91
N GLY A 121 11.23 -3.13 -5.06
CA GLY A 121 10.95 -4.54 -5.33
C GLY A 121 11.71 -5.46 -4.38
N LEU A 122 13.00 -5.19 -4.15
CA LEU A 122 13.82 -5.91 -3.17
C LEU A 122 13.25 -5.74 -1.74
N GLN A 123 12.89 -4.51 -1.37
CA GLN A 123 12.26 -4.23 -0.08
C GLN A 123 10.90 -4.93 0.06
N ALA A 124 10.11 -5.02 -1.02
CA ALA A 124 8.81 -5.68 -1.01
C ALA A 124 8.95 -7.19 -0.79
N LEU A 125 9.93 -7.84 -1.42
CA LEU A 125 10.24 -9.25 -1.17
C LEU A 125 10.66 -9.49 0.28
N LEU A 126 11.54 -8.66 0.82
CA LEU A 126 12.06 -8.83 2.17
C LEU A 126 10.99 -8.55 3.23
N LYS A 127 10.30 -7.40 3.17
CA LYS A 127 9.32 -6.99 4.18
C LYS A 127 7.96 -7.65 4.02
N GLY A 128 7.55 -7.93 2.78
CA GLY A 128 6.26 -8.53 2.49
C GLY A 128 6.30 -10.05 2.51
N GLY A 129 7.37 -10.65 1.98
CA GLY A 129 7.51 -12.09 1.81
C GLY A 129 8.52 -12.76 2.74
N GLY A 130 9.37 -12.00 3.44
CA GLY A 130 10.47 -12.58 4.22
C GLY A 130 11.57 -13.22 3.35
N VAL A 131 11.64 -12.86 2.06
CA VAL A 131 12.53 -13.48 1.09
C VAL A 131 13.65 -12.53 0.69
N ALA A 132 14.90 -12.98 0.82
CA ALA A 132 16.04 -12.32 0.21
C ALA A 132 16.12 -12.68 -1.28
N ALA A 133 16.30 -11.68 -2.15
CA ALA A 133 16.41 -11.91 -3.59
C ALA A 133 17.71 -12.64 -4.01
N GLY A 134 18.73 -12.63 -3.14
CA GLY A 134 20.00 -13.29 -3.37
C GLY A 134 21.01 -12.99 -2.28
N THR A 135 22.17 -13.66 -2.32
CA THR A 135 23.26 -13.48 -1.35
C THR A 135 24.35 -12.51 -1.83
N ARG A 136 24.38 -12.20 -3.13
CA ARG A 136 25.28 -11.23 -3.75
C ARG A 136 24.45 -10.21 -4.51
N VAL A 137 24.52 -8.96 -4.07
CA VAL A 137 23.69 -7.87 -4.60
C VAL A 137 24.60 -6.75 -5.08
N ALA A 138 24.41 -6.32 -6.32
CA ALA A 138 24.94 -5.05 -6.82
C ALA A 138 23.82 -4.01 -6.81
N LEU A 139 24.11 -2.82 -6.31
CA LEU A 139 23.17 -1.69 -6.25
C LEU A 139 23.71 -0.56 -7.12
N GLY A 140 22.83 -0.02 -7.97
CA GLY A 140 23.14 1.10 -8.85
C GLY A 140 21.88 1.90 -9.14
N GLY A 141 22.04 3.22 -9.30
CA GLY A 141 20.93 4.15 -9.46
C GLY A 141 21.32 5.55 -8.98
N THR A 142 20.36 6.47 -9.04
CA THR A 142 20.49 7.89 -8.65
C THR A 142 19.46 8.25 -7.61
#